data_AF-A0A376LD08-F1
#
_entry.id   AF-A0A376LD08-F1
#
_cell.length_a   1.000
_cell.length_b   1.000
_cell.length_c   1.000
_cell.angle_alpha   90.00
_cell.angle_beta   90.00
_cell.angle_gamma   90.00
#
_symmetry.space_group_name_H-M   'P 1'
#
loop_
_entity.id
_entity.type
_entity.pdbx_description
1 polymer ?
#
loop_
_entity_poly.entity_id
_entity_poly.type
_entity_poly.pdbx_seq_one_letter_code
_entity_poly.pdbx_strand_id
1 'polypeptide(L)'
;MDAAIACARENQVVLFEAFKTASLPNFHLLRQALPKVGKLRKVFFNYCQYSSRYQRYLDGENPNTFNPAFSNGSIMDIGFYCLASAVALFGEPKSVQATASLLASGVDAHGVVVMDYGDFSVTLQHSKVSDSVLASEIQGEAGSLVIEKLSECQKSLLCSAWQPDAGSHPTAAY
;
A
#
# COMPACT_ATOMS: atom_id res chain seq x y z
N MET A 1 7.57 -19.08 5.69
CA MET A 1 7.26 -19.06 4.25
C MET A 1 7.99 -20.19 3.52
N ASP A 2 9.31 -20.30 3.65
CA ASP A 2 10.12 -21.32 2.95
C ASP A 2 9.68 -22.76 3.20
N ALA A 3 9.35 -23.10 4.45
CA ALA A 3 8.81 -24.43 4.78
C ALA A 3 7.47 -24.72 4.07
N ALA A 4 6.60 -23.73 3.92
CA ALA A 4 5.33 -23.89 3.20
C ALA A 4 5.55 -24.03 1.69
N ILE A 5 6.50 -23.26 1.13
CA ILE A 5 6.91 -23.38 -0.27
C ILE A 5 7.53 -24.76 -0.54
N ALA A 6 8.41 -25.23 0.34
CA ALA A 6 9.03 -26.55 0.24
C ALA A 6 7.98 -27.66 0.27
N CYS A 7 7.07 -27.62 1.25
CA CYS A 7 5.96 -28.56 1.36
C CYS A 7 5.07 -28.57 0.10
N ALA A 8 4.72 -27.40 -0.43
CA ALA A 8 3.92 -27.31 -1.65
C ALA A 8 4.65 -27.94 -2.87
N ARG A 9 5.96 -27.69 -2.99
CA ARG A 9 6.79 -28.30 -4.04
C ARG A 9 6.89 -29.81 -3.90
N GLU A 10 7.14 -30.31 -2.69
CA GLU A 10 7.21 -31.75 -2.38
C GLU A 10 5.91 -32.47 -2.73
N ASN A 11 4.77 -31.82 -2.47
CA ASN A 11 3.45 -32.38 -2.73
C ASN A 11 2.90 -32.03 -4.14
N GLN A 12 3.69 -31.35 -4.99
CA GLN A 12 3.29 -30.93 -6.33
C GLN A 12 1.98 -30.13 -6.38
N VAL A 13 1.71 -29.36 -5.34
CA VAL A 13 0.55 -28.47 -5.25
C VAL A 13 0.98 -27.01 -5.39
N VAL A 14 0.02 -26.15 -5.74
CA VAL A 14 0.26 -24.71 -5.85
C VAL A 14 -0.08 -24.02 -4.53
N LEU A 15 0.86 -23.23 -4.02
CA LEU A 15 0.65 -22.35 -2.87
C LEU A 15 0.48 -20.91 -3.38
N PHE A 16 -0.61 -20.26 -2.97
CA PHE A 16 -0.85 -18.84 -3.23
C PHE A 16 -1.07 -18.10 -1.92
N GLU A 17 -0.40 -16.95 -1.78
CA GLU A 17 -0.78 -15.94 -0.82
C GLU A 17 -1.99 -15.17 -1.38
N ALA A 18 -3.03 -14.97 -0.56
CA ALA A 18 -4.31 -14.41 -0.99
C ALA A 18 -4.28 -12.88 -1.19
N PHE A 19 -3.24 -12.35 -1.84
CA PHE A 19 -3.13 -10.95 -2.22
C PHE A 19 -3.99 -10.66 -3.46
N LYS A 20 -5.28 -10.40 -3.22
CA LYS A 20 -6.26 -10.18 -4.30
C LYS A 20 -5.99 -8.96 -5.19
N THR A 21 -5.34 -7.93 -4.65
CA THR A 21 -5.26 -6.61 -5.31
C THR A 21 -4.55 -6.68 -6.66
N ALA A 22 -3.48 -7.49 -6.76
CA ALA A 22 -2.75 -7.68 -8.02
C ALA A 22 -3.57 -8.34 -9.14
N SER A 23 -4.68 -9.00 -8.79
CA SER A 23 -5.59 -9.66 -9.74
C SER A 23 -6.81 -8.81 -10.10
N LEU A 24 -6.93 -7.59 -9.54
CA LEU A 24 -8.05 -6.71 -9.85
C LEU A 24 -7.88 -6.07 -11.23
N PRO A 25 -8.94 -5.97 -12.06
CA PRO A 25 -8.87 -5.34 -13.38
C PRO A 25 -8.28 -3.92 -13.34
N ASN A 26 -8.65 -3.12 -12.35
CA ASN A 26 -8.14 -1.76 -12.19
C ASN A 26 -6.65 -1.73 -11.83
N PHE A 27 -6.14 -2.72 -11.11
CA PHE A 27 -4.71 -2.82 -10.83
C PHE A 27 -3.91 -3.16 -12.11
N HIS A 28 -4.49 -3.98 -12.99
CA HIS A 28 -3.91 -4.22 -14.31
C HIS A 28 -3.89 -2.95 -15.17
N LEU A 29 -4.99 -2.17 -15.18
CA LEU A 29 -5.06 -0.88 -15.86
C LEU A 29 -4.05 0.12 -15.29
N LEU A 30 -3.91 0.18 -13.96
CA LEU A 30 -2.90 1.00 -13.29
C LEU A 30 -1.50 0.67 -13.80
N ARG A 31 -1.15 -0.63 -13.84
CA ARG A 31 0.16 -1.09 -14.34
C ARG A 31 0.38 -0.72 -15.81
N GLN A 32 -0.65 -0.80 -16.64
CA GLN A 32 -0.59 -0.37 -18.04
C GLN A 32 -0.46 1.15 -18.21
N ALA A 33 -0.99 1.93 -17.26
CA ALA A 33 -0.93 3.38 -17.26
C ALA A 33 0.39 3.95 -16.72
N LEU A 34 1.17 3.17 -15.96
CA LEU A 34 2.45 3.60 -15.37
C LEU A 34 3.39 4.30 -16.37
N PRO A 35 3.61 3.83 -17.61
CA PRO A 35 4.50 4.52 -18.54
C PRO A 35 4.03 5.95 -18.90
N LYS A 36 2.74 6.26 -18.74
CA LYS A 36 2.17 7.57 -19.08
C LYS A 36 2.58 8.69 -18.12
N VAL A 37 2.99 8.37 -16.89
CA VAL A 37 3.46 9.39 -15.93
C VAL A 37 4.93 9.77 -16.14
N GLY A 38 5.61 9.18 -17.13
CA GLY A 38 7.01 9.49 -17.43
C GLY A 38 7.96 8.97 -16.36
N LYS A 39 9.08 9.66 -16.15
CA LYS A 39 10.07 9.26 -15.14
C LYS A 39 9.49 9.39 -13.74
N LEU A 40 9.43 8.29 -13.00
CA LEU A 40 8.91 8.26 -11.63
C LEU A 40 9.80 9.10 -10.70
N ARG A 41 9.15 9.75 -9.73
CA ARG A 41 9.81 10.59 -8.73
C ARG A 41 9.42 10.23 -7.32
N LYS A 42 8.12 10.03 -7.07
CA LYS A 42 7.59 9.71 -5.74
C LYS A 42 6.36 8.83 -5.85
N VAL A 43 6.21 7.94 -4.89
CA VAL A 43 4.99 7.16 -4.72
C VAL A 43 4.56 7.25 -3.26
N PHE A 44 3.27 7.47 -3.05
CA PHE A 44 2.66 7.45 -1.74
C PHE A 44 1.51 6.45 -1.73
N PHE A 45 1.61 5.42 -0.89
CA PHE A 45 0.55 4.45 -0.69
C PHE A 45 0.01 4.57 0.73
N ASN A 46 -1.30 4.74 0.84
CA ASN A 46 -1.98 4.98 2.11
C ASN A 46 -3.06 3.94 2.35
N TYR A 47 -3.03 3.34 3.54
CA TYR A 47 -4.13 2.58 4.09
C TYR A 47 -4.23 2.82 5.60
N CYS A 48 -4.95 3.87 5.98
CA CYS A 48 -5.30 4.16 7.37
C CYS A 48 -6.80 4.02 7.55
N GLN A 49 -7.21 3.11 8.43
CA GLN A 49 -8.60 2.89 8.76
C GLN A 49 -8.74 2.58 10.25
N TYR A 50 -9.58 3.34 10.94
CA TYR A 50 -9.90 3.10 12.34
C TYR A 50 -10.55 1.71 12.46
N SER A 51 -9.89 0.83 13.21
CA SER A 51 -10.36 -0.52 13.39
C SER A 51 -11.64 -0.51 14.22
N SER A 52 -12.68 -1.21 13.75
CA SER A 52 -13.89 -1.46 14.55
C SER A 52 -13.61 -2.19 15.87
N ARG A 53 -12.41 -2.80 16.00
CA ARG A 53 -11.95 -3.48 17.21
C ARG A 53 -11.13 -2.58 18.14
N TYR A 54 -10.79 -1.35 17.72
CA TYR A 54 -9.91 -0.49 18.52
C TYR A 54 -10.62 0.04 19.77
N GLN A 55 -11.93 0.35 19.67
CA GLN A 55 -12.69 0.75 20.85
C GLN A 55 -12.66 -0.34 21.93
N ARG A 56 -12.90 -1.61 21.56
CA ARG A 56 -12.81 -2.75 22.48
C ARG A 56 -11.44 -2.88 23.13
N TYR A 57 -10.37 -2.62 22.38
CA TYR A 57 -9.01 -2.59 22.93
C TYR A 57 -8.84 -1.46 23.97
N LEU A 58 -9.36 -0.26 23.70
CA LEU A 58 -9.34 0.86 24.65
C LEU A 58 -10.16 0.56 25.90
N ASP A 59 -11.24 -0.21 25.76
CA ASP A 59 -12.09 -0.67 26.86
C ASP A 59 -11.42 -1.79 27.70
N GLY A 60 -10.18 -2.17 27.38
CA GLY A 60 -9.36 -3.14 28.12
C GLY A 60 -9.50 -4.59 27.63
N GLU A 61 -10.23 -4.83 26.53
CA GLU A 61 -10.27 -6.14 25.91
C GLU A 61 -8.98 -6.44 25.12
N ASN A 62 -8.78 -7.71 24.75
CA ASN A 62 -7.62 -8.16 23.97
C ASN A 62 -8.03 -8.76 22.62
N PRO A 63 -8.58 -7.97 21.67
CA PRO A 63 -8.99 -8.46 20.37
C PRO A 63 -7.78 -8.95 19.56
N ASN A 64 -7.96 -10.02 18.77
CA ASN A 64 -6.86 -10.65 17.99
C ASN A 64 -6.07 -9.65 17.12
N THR A 65 -6.72 -8.63 16.56
CA THR A 65 -6.07 -7.59 15.74
C THR A 65 -4.99 -6.81 16.50
N PHE A 66 -5.10 -6.70 17.82
CA PHE A 66 -4.15 -5.98 18.67
C PHE A 66 -3.39 -6.88 19.65
N ASN A 67 -3.42 -8.19 19.41
CA ASN A 67 -2.77 -9.19 20.25
C ASN A 67 -1.53 -9.75 19.53
N PRO A 68 -0.32 -9.58 20.10
CA PRO A 68 0.92 -10.02 19.46
C PRO A 68 1.01 -11.54 19.27
N ALA A 69 0.27 -12.34 20.05
CA ALA A 69 0.23 -13.79 19.89
C ALA A 69 -0.31 -14.25 18.52
N PHE A 70 -1.04 -13.37 17.82
CA PHE A 70 -1.56 -13.63 16.47
C PHE A 70 -0.73 -12.94 15.37
N SER A 71 0.47 -12.42 15.69
CA SER A 71 1.38 -11.78 14.73
C SER A 71 0.71 -10.68 13.89
N ASN A 72 -0.18 -9.93 14.53
CA ASN A 72 -0.96 -8.87 13.90
C ASN A 72 -0.38 -7.47 14.23
N GLY A 73 -1.03 -6.43 13.71
CA GLY A 73 -0.58 -5.05 13.76
C GLY A 73 -0.98 -4.33 12.48
N SER A 74 -0.88 -3.02 12.47
CA SER A 74 -1.31 -2.23 11.31
C SER A 74 -0.54 -2.55 10.02
N ILE A 75 0.76 -2.83 10.10
CA ILE A 75 1.58 -3.22 8.96
C ILE A 75 1.17 -4.60 8.41
N MET A 76 0.85 -5.56 9.28
CA MET A 76 0.49 -6.92 8.86
C MET A 76 -0.95 -7.01 8.36
N ASP A 77 -1.91 -6.30 8.96
CA ASP A 77 -3.34 -6.35 8.59
C ASP A 77 -3.62 -5.57 7.30
N ILE A 78 -3.22 -4.29 7.25
CA ILE A 78 -3.60 -3.38 6.17
C ILE A 78 -2.39 -2.79 5.43
N GLY A 79 -1.28 -2.54 6.11
CA GLY A 79 -0.04 -2.05 5.49
C GLY A 79 0.52 -3.02 4.46
N PHE A 80 0.24 -4.32 4.61
CA PHE A 80 0.56 -5.37 3.65
C PHE A 80 0.05 -5.03 2.24
N TYR A 81 -1.16 -4.47 2.10
CA TYR A 81 -1.68 -4.10 0.78
C TYR A 81 -0.84 -3.00 0.13
N CYS A 82 -0.34 -2.05 0.91
CA CYS A 82 0.55 -1.00 0.41
C CYS A 82 1.90 -1.59 -0.01
N LEU A 83 2.49 -2.43 0.83
CA LEU A 83 3.79 -3.07 0.57
C LEU A 83 3.71 -4.00 -0.64
N ALA A 84 2.72 -4.90 -0.67
CA ALA A 84 2.53 -5.84 -1.75
C ALA A 84 2.22 -5.14 -3.08
N SER A 85 1.48 -4.02 -3.06
CA SER A 85 1.26 -3.20 -4.24
C SER A 85 2.55 -2.56 -4.76
N ALA A 86 3.42 -2.06 -3.87
CA ALA A 86 4.71 -1.50 -4.26
C ALA A 86 5.60 -2.57 -4.92
N VAL A 87 5.71 -3.74 -4.30
CA VAL A 87 6.49 -4.87 -4.85
C VAL A 87 5.90 -5.36 -6.17
N ALA A 88 4.57 -5.44 -6.30
CA ALA A 88 3.91 -5.88 -7.52
C ALA A 88 4.07 -4.89 -8.69
N LEU A 89 4.19 -3.58 -8.42
CA LEU A 89 4.35 -2.55 -9.46
C LEU A 89 5.83 -2.30 -9.81
N PHE A 90 6.72 -2.35 -8.82
CA PHE A 90 8.10 -1.85 -8.97
C PHE A 90 9.18 -2.90 -8.67
N GLY A 91 8.82 -4.09 -8.19
CA GLY A 91 9.76 -5.13 -7.77
C GLY A 91 10.34 -4.90 -6.39
N GLU A 92 11.44 -5.59 -6.09
CA GLU A 92 12.15 -5.51 -4.82
C GLU A 92 12.86 -4.15 -4.66
N PRO A 93 12.69 -3.44 -3.52
CA PRO A 93 13.41 -2.19 -3.26
C PRO A 93 14.88 -2.45 -2.93
N LYS A 94 15.72 -1.43 -3.13
CA LYS A 94 17.15 -1.47 -2.72
C LYS A 94 17.33 -1.42 -1.22
N SER A 95 16.47 -0.68 -0.51
CA SER A 95 16.47 -0.62 0.95
C SER A 95 15.10 -0.25 1.49
N VAL A 96 14.87 -0.57 2.77
CA VAL A 96 13.62 -0.30 3.49
C VAL A 96 13.95 0.30 4.85
N GLN A 97 13.27 1.39 5.20
CA GLN A 97 13.29 2.00 6.52
C GLN A 97 11.86 2.07 7.05
N ALA A 98 11.64 1.69 8.31
CA ALA A 98 10.31 1.64 8.89
C ALA A 98 10.31 2.22 10.31
N THR A 99 9.23 2.92 10.64
CA THR A 99 8.96 3.44 11.97
C THR A 99 7.51 3.19 12.33
N ALA A 100 7.23 2.83 13.58
CA ALA A 100 5.88 2.56 14.04
C ALA A 100 5.67 3.03 15.48
N SER A 101 4.44 3.43 15.78
CA SER A 101 3.98 3.63 17.15
C SER A 101 3.36 2.33 17.64
N LEU A 102 3.88 1.80 18.75
CA LEU A 102 3.37 0.57 19.35
C LEU A 102 2.25 0.89 20.35
N LEU A 103 1.26 0.02 20.39
CA LEU A 103 0.30 -0.03 21.50
C LEU A 103 0.97 -0.63 22.74
N ALA A 104 0.33 -0.49 23.90
CA ALA A 104 0.79 -1.13 25.14
C ALA A 104 0.91 -2.65 25.02
N SER A 105 0.12 -3.29 24.15
CA SER A 105 0.23 -4.72 23.84
C SER A 105 1.49 -5.09 23.03
N GLY A 106 2.23 -4.12 22.49
CA GLY A 106 3.44 -4.32 21.70
C GLY A 106 3.24 -4.44 20.19
N VAL A 107 1.99 -4.53 19.72
CA VAL A 107 1.65 -4.48 18.27
C VAL A 107 1.73 -3.06 17.75
N ASP A 108 2.06 -2.88 16.47
CA ASP A 108 2.05 -1.56 15.86
C ASP A 108 0.62 -1.05 15.63
N ALA A 109 0.35 0.16 16.11
CA ALA A 109 -0.92 0.85 15.96
C ALA A 109 -1.03 1.53 14.58
N HIS A 110 0.07 2.17 14.19
CA HIS A 110 0.27 2.87 12.94
C HIS A 110 1.76 3.08 12.67
N GLY A 111 2.11 3.38 11.42
CA GLY A 111 3.50 3.60 11.04
C GLY A 111 3.68 4.11 9.63
N VAL A 112 4.95 4.28 9.29
CA VAL A 112 5.43 4.67 7.97
C VAL A 112 6.56 3.76 7.55
N VAL A 113 6.56 3.36 6.28
CA VAL A 113 7.65 2.62 5.65
C VAL A 113 8.12 3.42 4.44
N VAL A 114 9.44 3.61 4.30
CA VAL A 114 10.07 4.22 3.13
C VAL A 114 10.89 3.15 2.42
N MET A 115 10.59 2.94 1.15
CA MET A 115 11.27 1.99 0.28
C MET A 115 12.05 2.75 -0.80
N ASP A 116 13.35 2.52 -0.87
CA ASP A 116 14.23 3.14 -1.87
C ASP A 116 14.31 2.28 -3.13
N TYR A 117 14.05 2.87 -4.29
CA TYR A 117 14.23 2.23 -5.60
C TYR A 117 15.37 2.88 -6.41
N GLY A 118 16.11 3.83 -5.83
CA GLY A 118 17.19 4.57 -6.46
C GLY A 118 16.73 5.88 -7.09
N ASP A 119 16.01 5.82 -8.21
CA ASP A 119 15.57 7.03 -8.94
C ASP A 119 14.30 7.67 -8.33
N PHE A 120 13.58 6.92 -7.51
CA PHE A 120 12.36 7.33 -6.81
C PHE A 120 12.23 6.56 -5.50
N SER A 121 11.33 7.02 -4.62
CA SER A 121 11.01 6.37 -3.35
C SER A 121 9.51 6.09 -3.25
N VAL A 122 9.17 5.02 -2.54
CA VAL A 122 7.79 4.70 -2.14
C VAL A 122 7.64 4.93 -0.64
N THR A 123 6.68 5.75 -0.23
CA THR A 123 6.30 5.93 1.17
C THR A 123 4.95 5.26 1.42
N LEU A 124 4.91 4.32 2.35
CA LEU A 124 3.70 3.65 2.81
C LEU A 124 3.25 4.29 4.12
N GLN A 125 1.97 4.59 4.25
CA GLN A 125 1.36 5.00 5.51
C GLN A 125 0.25 4.03 5.88
N HIS A 126 0.28 3.51 7.09
CA HIS A 126 -0.67 2.53 7.58
C HIS A 126 -1.12 2.84 9.01
N SER A 127 -2.40 2.58 9.33
CA SER A 127 -2.94 2.82 10.67
C SER A 127 -4.22 2.03 10.94
N LYS A 128 -4.30 1.43 12.12
CA LYS A 128 -5.53 0.79 12.65
C LYS A 128 -6.23 1.63 13.71
N VAL A 129 -5.67 2.79 14.05
CA VAL A 129 -6.14 3.65 15.15
C VAL A 129 -6.51 5.06 14.68
N SER A 130 -6.44 5.30 13.38
CA SER A 130 -6.87 6.53 12.72
C SER A 130 -7.36 6.25 11.31
N ASP A 131 -8.26 7.10 10.83
CA ASP A 131 -8.70 7.12 9.44
C ASP A 131 -7.88 8.10 8.61
N SER A 132 -7.73 7.80 7.32
CA SER A 132 -7.24 8.77 6.33
C SER A 132 -8.15 8.74 5.11
N VAL A 133 -8.49 9.94 4.62
CA VAL A 133 -9.23 10.14 3.37
C VAL A 133 -8.29 10.36 2.18
N LEU A 134 -6.97 10.33 2.40
CA LEU A 134 -5.98 10.55 1.34
C LEU A 134 -5.99 9.38 0.36
N ALA A 135 -6.01 9.72 -0.92
CA ALA A 135 -5.76 8.75 -1.98
C ALA A 135 -4.29 8.34 -1.99
N SER A 136 -4.02 7.18 -2.58
CA SER A 136 -2.67 6.78 -2.97
C SER A 136 -2.28 7.49 -4.28
N GLU A 137 -1.01 7.79 -4.49
CA GLU A 137 -0.55 8.51 -5.67
C GLU A 137 0.80 8.00 -6.17
N ILE A 138 0.93 7.88 -7.49
CA ILE A 138 2.19 7.60 -8.20
C ILE A 138 2.52 8.84 -9.03
N GLN A 139 3.64 9.50 -8.74
CA GLN A 139 4.05 10.76 -9.35
C GLN A 139 5.25 10.55 -10.27
N GLY A 140 5.15 11.08 -11.48
CA GLY A 140 6.26 11.18 -12.42
C GLY A 140 6.29 12.54 -13.13
N GLU A 141 7.30 12.73 -13.97
CA GLU A 141 7.54 14.02 -14.65
C GLU A 141 6.43 14.44 -15.62
N ALA A 142 5.64 13.49 -16.14
CA ALA A 142 4.56 13.78 -17.08
C ALA A 142 3.16 13.84 -16.44
N GLY A 143 3.06 13.54 -15.14
CA GLY A 143 1.78 13.58 -14.42
C GLY A 143 1.74 12.68 -13.20
N SER A 144 0.55 12.44 -12.67
CA SER A 144 0.34 11.50 -11.57
C SER A 144 -0.85 10.57 -11.79
N LEU A 145 -0.77 9.38 -11.18
CA LEU A 145 -1.87 8.43 -11.08
C LEU A 145 -2.39 8.45 -9.66
N VAL A 146 -3.65 8.84 -9.48
CA VAL A 146 -4.32 8.88 -8.18
C VAL A 146 -5.19 7.63 -8.04
N ILE A 147 -5.03 6.91 -6.94
CA ILE A 147 -5.67 5.63 -6.67
C ILE A 147 -6.52 5.74 -5.41
N GLU A 148 -7.84 5.64 -5.57
CA GLU A 148 -8.77 5.55 -4.44
C GLU A 148 -8.79 4.13 -3.88
N LYS A 149 -8.65 4.01 -2.54
CA LYS A 149 -8.67 2.74 -1.80
C LYS A 149 -7.82 1.65 -2.45
N LEU A 150 -6.49 1.78 -2.31
CA LEU A 150 -5.49 0.92 -2.97
C LEU A 150 -5.79 -0.59 -2.87
N SER A 151 -6.26 -1.08 -1.72
CA SER A 151 -6.57 -2.50 -1.51
C SER A 151 -7.65 -3.06 -2.45
N GLU A 152 -8.56 -2.20 -2.92
CA GLU A 152 -9.64 -2.51 -3.86
C GLU A 152 -9.41 -1.87 -5.23
N CYS A 153 -8.43 -0.96 -5.35
CA CYS A 153 -8.13 -0.19 -6.54
C CYS A 153 -9.41 0.40 -7.17
N GLN A 154 -10.29 1.01 -6.36
CA GLN A 154 -11.67 1.34 -6.77
C GLN A 154 -11.72 2.33 -7.93
N LYS A 155 -10.81 3.31 -7.96
CA LYS A 155 -10.66 4.26 -9.06
C LYS A 155 -9.20 4.61 -9.27
N SER A 156 -8.79 4.77 -10.53
CA SER A 156 -7.50 5.30 -10.92
C SER A 156 -7.70 6.47 -11.88
N LEU A 157 -7.24 7.67 -11.52
CA LEU A 157 -7.29 8.87 -12.36
C LEU A 157 -5.89 9.25 -12.82
N LEU A 158 -5.74 9.58 -14.10
CA LEU A 158 -4.50 10.18 -14.62
C LEU A 158 -4.65 11.70 -14.64
N CYS A 159 -3.79 12.37 -13.88
CA CYS A 159 -3.67 13.83 -13.86
C CYS A 159 -2.44 14.22 -14.68
N SER A 160 -2.63 15.04 -15.72
CA SER A 160 -1.51 15.57 -16.50
C SER A 160 -0.66 16.55 -15.68
N ALA A 161 0.65 16.55 -15.92
CA ALA A 161 1.53 17.57 -15.34
C ALA A 161 1.14 18.97 -15.83
N TRP A 162 1.38 19.96 -14.97
CA TRP A 162 1.21 21.36 -15.31
C TRP A 162 2.17 21.76 -16.44
N GLN A 163 1.65 22.31 -17.54
CA GLN A 163 2.44 22.81 -18.66
C GLN A 163 2.42 24.35 -18.64
N PRO A 164 3.58 25.03 -18.64
CA PRO A 164 3.64 26.49 -18.58
C PRO A 164 3.01 27.21 -19.79
N ASP A 165 2.94 26.55 -20.95
CA ASP A 165 2.53 27.20 -22.21
C ASP A 165 1.05 27.04 -22.56
N ALA A 166 0.28 26.28 -21.77
CA ALA A 166 -1.15 26.11 -21.94
C ALA A 166 -1.84 26.67 -20.69
N GLY A 167 -2.50 27.83 -20.82
CA GLY A 167 -3.26 28.49 -19.74
C GLY A 167 -4.49 27.73 -19.21
N SER A 168 -4.45 26.40 -19.22
CA SER A 168 -5.50 25.49 -18.77
C SER A 168 -5.01 24.67 -17.58
N HIS A 169 -5.75 24.74 -16.46
CA HIS A 169 -5.57 23.85 -15.31
C HIS A 169 -5.65 22.37 -15.74
N PRO A 170 -4.94 21.45 -15.06
CA PRO A 170 -5.00 20.02 -15.37
C PRO A 170 -6.44 19.52 -15.28
N THR A 171 -6.94 18.95 -16.38
CA THR A 171 -8.25 18.30 -16.45
C THR A 171 -8.07 16.80 -16.19
N ALA A 172 -8.81 16.26 -15.23
CA ALA A 172 -8.85 14.83 -15.00
C ALA A 172 -9.52 14.14 -16.20
N ALA A 173 -8.81 13.20 -16.83
CA ALA A 173 -9.42 12.28 -17.78
C ALA A 173 -10.04 11.11 -16.99
N TYR A 174 -11.36 10.98 -17.08
CA TYR A 174 -12.13 9.87 -16.49
C TYR A 174 -12.03 8.60 -17.33
#